data_AF-A0A2H6NHK9-F1
#
_entry.id   AF-A0A2H6NHK9-F1
#
_cell.length_a   1.000
_cell.length_b   1.000
_cell.length_c   1.000
_cell.angle_alpha   90.00
_cell.angle_beta   90.00
_cell.angle_gamma   90.00
#
_symmetry.space_group_name_H-M   'P 1'
#
loop_
_entity.id
_entity.type
_entity.pdbx_description
1 polymer ?
#
loop_
_entity_poly.entity_id
_entity_poly.type
_entity_poly.pdbx_seq_one_letter_code
_entity_poly.pdbx_strand_id
1 'polypeptide(L)'
;LDMLIKTATHDLENYDKAHHEEFKKYEMMKEHERREYLKTLDEEKRHQEEAKHEEMKKKHSDHPKVNHPGSKDQLKEVWEESDGLDPNDFDPKTFFKLHDANADGFLDEQELEALFTKELEKVYDSKNEEDDMVEMEEERLRMREHVMNEIDINKDRLITMEEFMRSTEKKEFSEPESWETLDQQPAFTEEDLKEFESHIFQQEDELHKQALELQKKKEELRQQQDFLQTQKQQLEMAIKQIEQKKLQQGHPPSSPDGELKFQPAVSQLDGNVQNHPVGGNQPLTPGNIPVQETAVRPDPVQSHP
;
A
#
# COMPACT_ATOMS: atom_id res chain seq x y z
N LEU A 1 -30.08 17.32 -2.15
CA LEU A 1 -29.12 17.32 -1.05
C LEU A 1 -28.92 15.90 -0.57
N ASP A 2 -30.00 15.25 -0.15
CA ASP A 2 -30.10 13.87 0.36
C ASP A 2 -29.36 12.82 -0.49
N MET A 3 -29.42 12.91 -1.82
CA MET A 3 -28.69 11.98 -2.71
C MET A 3 -27.18 12.14 -2.62
N LEU A 4 -26.66 13.37 -2.45
CA LEU A 4 -25.23 13.62 -2.33
C LEU A 4 -24.69 13.14 -0.98
N ILE A 5 -25.46 13.38 0.10
CA ILE A 5 -25.14 12.86 1.44
C ILE A 5 -25.07 11.33 1.38
N LYS A 6 -26.11 10.66 0.83
CA LYS A 6 -26.14 9.19 0.69
C LYS A 6 -25.05 8.61 -0.20
N THR A 7 -24.53 9.37 -1.18
CA THR A 7 -23.37 8.93 -1.96
C THR A 7 -22.10 9.09 -1.15
N ALA A 8 -21.89 10.23 -0.49
CA ALA A 8 -20.72 10.47 0.34
C ALA A 8 -20.62 9.47 1.51
N THR A 9 -21.72 9.20 2.22
CA THR A 9 -21.72 8.21 3.30
C THR A 9 -21.41 6.81 2.80
N HIS A 10 -21.97 6.41 1.66
CA HIS A 10 -21.69 5.10 1.07
C HIS A 10 -20.25 4.98 0.54
N ASP A 11 -19.70 6.04 -0.04
CA ASP A 11 -18.30 6.06 -0.49
C ASP A 11 -17.34 5.91 0.71
N LEU A 12 -17.67 6.52 1.86
CA LEU A 12 -16.92 6.36 3.10
C LEU A 12 -17.13 4.96 3.73
N GLU A 13 -18.33 4.40 3.74
CA GLU A 13 -18.59 3.01 4.20
C GLU A 13 -17.76 1.98 3.40
N ASN A 14 -17.63 2.21 2.09
CA ASN A 14 -16.80 1.39 1.23
C ASN A 14 -15.29 1.59 1.50
N TYR A 15 -14.87 2.79 1.90
CA TYR A 15 -13.49 3.07 2.31
C TYR A 15 -13.13 2.33 3.60
N ASP A 16 -13.97 2.42 4.64
CA ASP A 16 -13.75 1.72 5.91
C ASP A 16 -13.69 0.21 5.70
N LYS A 17 -14.66 -0.35 4.97
CA LYS A 17 -14.66 -1.77 4.60
C LYS A 17 -13.41 -2.18 3.82
N ALA A 18 -12.90 -1.33 2.93
CA ALA A 18 -11.65 -1.60 2.23
C ALA A 18 -10.43 -1.56 3.16
N HIS A 19 -10.43 -0.65 4.15
CA HIS A 19 -9.41 -0.57 5.19
C HIS A 19 -9.38 -1.86 6.05
N HIS A 20 -10.52 -2.29 6.58
CA HIS A 20 -10.61 -3.55 7.34
C HIS A 20 -10.18 -4.76 6.50
N GLU A 21 -10.51 -4.80 5.20
CA GLU A 21 -10.03 -5.82 4.28
C GLU A 21 -8.52 -5.73 3.97
N GLU A 22 -7.89 -4.55 4.08
CA GLU A 22 -6.45 -4.35 3.94
C GLU A 22 -5.70 -4.71 5.23
N PHE A 23 -6.18 -4.25 6.38
CA PHE A 23 -5.70 -4.61 7.70
C PHE A 23 -5.74 -6.14 7.93
N LYS A 24 -6.86 -6.79 7.58
CA LYS A 24 -6.94 -8.26 7.66
C LYS A 24 -5.87 -8.96 6.81
N LYS A 25 -5.54 -8.43 5.62
CA LYS A 25 -4.46 -8.97 4.77
C LYS A 25 -3.08 -8.69 5.35
N TYR A 26 -2.87 -7.51 5.93
CA TYR A 26 -1.65 -7.13 6.63
C TYR A 26 -1.34 -8.11 7.77
N GLU A 27 -2.31 -8.35 8.65
CA GLU A 27 -2.18 -9.28 9.77
C GLU A 27 -1.95 -10.74 9.32
N MET A 28 -2.67 -11.21 8.29
CA MET A 28 -2.42 -12.53 7.71
C MET A 28 -1.02 -12.64 7.06
N MET A 29 -0.53 -11.58 6.43
CA MET A 29 0.81 -11.54 5.83
C MET A 29 1.90 -11.60 6.90
N LYS A 30 1.76 -10.81 7.98
CA LYS A 30 2.65 -10.76 9.14
C LYS A 30 2.78 -12.12 9.84
N GLU A 31 1.67 -12.82 10.08
CA GLU A 31 1.72 -14.20 10.62
C GLU A 31 2.24 -15.22 9.59
N HIS A 32 1.96 -15.08 8.29
CA HIS A 32 2.54 -15.95 7.26
C HIS A 32 4.07 -15.82 7.17
N GLU A 33 4.60 -14.59 7.11
CA GLU A 33 6.06 -14.35 7.11
C GLU A 33 6.72 -14.92 8.37
N ARG A 34 6.06 -14.76 9.53
CA ARG A 34 6.50 -15.38 10.79
C ARG A 34 6.53 -16.90 10.70
N ARG A 35 5.50 -17.54 10.16
CA ARG A 35 5.45 -19.01 9.96
C ARG A 35 6.53 -19.50 9.00
N GLU A 36 6.75 -18.81 7.88
CA GLU A 36 7.83 -19.14 6.94
C GLU A 36 9.21 -18.95 7.57
N TYR A 37 9.44 -17.86 8.30
CA TYR A 37 10.68 -17.62 9.02
C TYR A 37 10.99 -18.75 10.01
N LEU A 38 10.01 -19.14 10.84
CA LEU A 38 10.16 -20.26 11.78
C LEU A 38 10.48 -21.59 11.06
N LYS A 39 9.97 -21.83 9.85
CA LYS A 39 10.32 -23.04 9.04
C LYS A 39 11.80 -23.04 8.61
N THR A 40 12.45 -21.88 8.49
CA THR A 40 13.89 -21.80 8.14
C THR A 40 14.84 -22.07 9.32
N LEU A 41 14.34 -22.01 10.56
CA LEU A 41 15.14 -22.13 11.77
C LEU A 41 15.34 -23.58 12.25
N ASP A 42 16.46 -23.79 12.95
CA ASP A 42 16.66 -24.98 13.78
C ASP A 42 15.79 -24.93 15.05
N GLU A 43 15.67 -26.07 15.74
CA GLU A 43 14.73 -26.23 16.85
C GLU A 43 15.04 -25.34 18.07
N GLU A 44 16.32 -25.09 18.34
CA GLU A 44 16.71 -24.22 19.46
C GLU A 44 16.35 -22.76 19.17
N LYS A 45 16.60 -22.28 17.95
CA LYS A 45 16.19 -20.92 17.54
C LYS A 45 14.68 -20.79 17.40
N ARG A 46 13.98 -21.80 16.88
CA ARG A 46 12.51 -21.82 16.76
C ARG A 46 11.85 -21.54 18.12
N HIS A 47 12.26 -22.27 19.16
CA HIS A 47 11.77 -22.07 20.53
C HIS A 47 12.16 -20.69 21.10
N GLN A 48 13.34 -20.14 20.76
CA GLN A 48 13.74 -18.80 21.20
C GLN A 48 12.87 -17.70 20.58
N GLU A 49 12.58 -17.78 19.28
CA GLU A 49 11.72 -16.81 18.58
C GLU A 49 10.24 -16.94 18.99
N GLU A 50 9.74 -18.17 19.19
CA GLU A 50 8.40 -18.40 19.75
C GLU A 50 8.27 -17.81 21.18
N ALA A 51 9.29 -18.00 22.03
CA ALA A 51 9.33 -17.40 23.36
C ALA A 51 9.44 -15.86 23.32
N LYS A 52 10.23 -15.29 22.39
CA LYS A 52 10.27 -13.83 22.18
C LYS A 52 8.88 -13.32 21.78
N HIS A 53 8.23 -13.96 20.80
CA HIS A 53 6.92 -13.53 20.31
C HIS A 53 5.85 -13.53 21.42
N GLU A 54 5.83 -14.55 22.28
CA GLU A 54 4.94 -14.61 23.44
C GLU A 54 5.27 -13.51 24.48
N GLU A 55 6.56 -13.21 24.69
CA GLU A 55 6.98 -12.09 25.55
C GLU A 55 6.51 -10.74 24.98
N MET A 56 6.61 -10.53 23.67
CA MET A 56 6.15 -9.29 23.00
C MET A 56 4.64 -9.12 23.13
N LYS A 57 3.85 -10.16 22.80
CA LYS A 57 2.39 -10.16 23.00
C LYS A 57 2.00 -9.83 24.43
N LYS A 58 2.70 -10.42 25.39
CA LYS A 58 2.45 -10.17 26.80
C LYS A 58 2.74 -8.73 27.20
N LYS A 59 3.83 -8.11 26.70
CA LYS A 59 4.14 -6.70 26.97
C LYS A 59 3.08 -5.78 26.41
N HIS A 60 2.67 -6.00 25.16
CA HIS A 60 1.60 -5.24 24.52
C HIS A 60 0.30 -5.30 25.35
N SER A 61 -0.09 -6.50 25.80
CA SER A 61 -1.28 -6.68 26.67
C SER A 61 -1.19 -6.09 28.08
N ASP A 62 0.00 -5.67 28.56
CA ASP A 62 0.22 -5.12 29.91
C ASP A 62 0.04 -3.59 29.94
N HIS A 63 -1.09 -3.14 29.38
CA HIS A 63 -1.44 -1.72 29.24
C HIS A 63 -2.45 -1.25 30.31
N PRO A 64 -2.53 0.06 30.62
CA PRO A 64 -3.62 0.63 31.42
C PRO A 64 -4.99 0.35 30.78
N LYS A 65 -6.04 0.20 31.60
CA LYS A 65 -7.39 -0.10 31.08
C LYS A 65 -7.84 1.00 30.10
N VAL A 66 -8.22 0.59 28.90
CA VAL A 66 -8.90 1.42 27.90
C VAL A 66 -10.37 1.62 28.30
N ASN A 67 -10.84 2.86 28.26
CA ASN A 67 -12.24 3.17 28.49
C ASN A 67 -13.07 2.86 27.23
N HIS A 68 -14.35 2.62 27.41
CA HIS A 68 -15.24 2.35 26.30
C HIS A 68 -15.44 3.61 25.43
N PRO A 69 -15.32 3.54 24.09
CA PRO A 69 -15.46 4.70 23.21
C PRO A 69 -16.80 5.43 23.40
N GLY A 70 -16.76 6.76 23.55
CA GLY A 70 -17.96 7.58 23.78
C GLY A 70 -18.55 7.46 25.20
N SER A 71 -17.97 6.67 26.10
CA SER A 71 -18.42 6.56 27.49
C SER A 71 -18.04 7.78 28.33
N LYS A 72 -18.75 7.96 29.45
CA LYS A 72 -18.55 9.08 30.37
C LYS A 72 -17.13 9.19 30.91
N ASP A 73 -16.47 8.06 31.15
CA ASP A 73 -15.12 8.04 31.70
C ASP A 73 -14.10 8.45 30.62
N GLN A 74 -14.25 7.96 29.39
CA GLN A 74 -13.43 8.38 28.22
C GLN A 74 -13.57 9.88 27.94
N LEU A 75 -14.80 10.42 27.88
CA LEU A 75 -15.00 11.85 27.63
C LEU A 75 -14.51 12.74 28.78
N LYS A 76 -14.57 12.25 30.03
CA LYS A 76 -13.98 12.95 31.20
C LYS A 76 -12.46 12.97 31.15
N GLU A 77 -11.83 11.90 30.68
CA GLU A 77 -10.39 11.84 30.55
C GLU A 77 -9.88 12.82 29.48
N VAL A 78 -10.54 12.89 28.32
CA VAL A 78 -10.26 13.92 27.30
C VAL A 78 -10.44 15.34 27.87
N TRP A 79 -11.52 15.58 28.63
CA TRP A 79 -11.79 16.86 29.30
C TRP A 79 -10.73 17.26 30.35
N GLU A 80 -10.16 16.29 31.07
CA GLU A 80 -9.08 16.55 32.04
C GLU A 80 -7.71 16.69 31.37
N GLU A 81 -7.34 15.76 30.49
CA GLU A 81 -5.99 15.66 29.92
C GLU A 81 -5.75 16.50 28.67
N SER A 82 -6.75 16.60 27.77
CA SER A 82 -6.63 17.37 26.52
C SER A 82 -7.10 18.81 26.70
N ASP A 83 -8.25 19.03 27.37
CA ASP A 83 -8.81 20.37 27.57
C ASP A 83 -8.24 21.09 28.81
N GLY A 84 -7.70 20.35 29.77
CA GLY A 84 -7.16 20.90 31.02
C GLY A 84 -8.24 21.42 31.99
N LEU A 85 -9.44 20.84 31.96
CA LEU A 85 -10.60 21.27 32.73
C LEU A 85 -10.86 20.31 33.91
N ASP A 86 -11.53 20.81 34.98
CA ASP A 86 -11.81 19.99 36.16
C ASP A 86 -12.81 18.87 35.80
N PRO A 87 -12.50 17.58 36.02
CA PRO A 87 -13.39 16.47 35.70
C PRO A 87 -14.71 16.52 36.51
N ASN A 88 -14.77 17.23 37.63
CA ASN A 88 -16.01 17.43 38.39
C ASN A 88 -17.00 18.38 37.70
N ASP A 89 -16.48 19.33 36.91
CA ASP A 89 -17.27 20.33 36.16
C ASP A 89 -17.65 19.85 34.74
N PHE A 90 -17.42 18.57 34.43
CA PHE A 90 -17.76 17.95 33.14
C PHE A 90 -19.25 18.15 32.77
N ASP A 91 -19.48 18.91 31.69
CA ASP A 91 -20.78 19.15 31.08
C ASP A 91 -20.76 18.67 29.61
N PRO A 92 -21.53 17.64 29.23
CA PRO A 92 -21.50 17.09 27.88
C PRO A 92 -21.78 18.12 26.78
N LYS A 93 -22.66 19.09 27.06
CA LYS A 93 -23.01 20.14 26.10
C LYS A 93 -21.87 21.11 25.83
N THR A 94 -21.02 21.35 26.82
CA THR A 94 -19.80 22.14 26.68
C THR A 94 -18.70 21.31 26.03
N PHE A 95 -18.57 20.03 26.40
CA PHE A 95 -17.65 19.08 25.76
C PHE A 95 -17.86 19.00 24.23
N PHE A 96 -19.10 18.79 23.78
CA PHE A 96 -19.43 18.75 22.35
C PHE A 96 -18.95 20.01 21.62
N LYS A 97 -19.25 21.20 22.17
CA LYS A 97 -18.89 22.48 21.56
C LYS A 97 -17.40 22.81 21.55
N LEU A 98 -16.62 22.11 22.36
CA LEU A 98 -15.18 22.26 22.42
C LEU A 98 -14.48 21.40 21.36
N HIS A 99 -15.13 20.30 20.96
CA HIS A 99 -14.64 19.32 19.98
C HIS A 99 -15.27 19.44 18.59
N ASP A 100 -16.40 20.18 18.45
CA ASP A 100 -16.88 20.80 17.22
C ASP A 100 -15.86 21.88 16.82
N ALA A 101 -14.76 21.43 16.24
CA ALA A 101 -13.54 22.20 16.00
C ALA A 101 -13.72 23.16 14.82
N ASN A 102 -14.61 22.81 13.90
CA ASN A 102 -14.95 23.62 12.74
C ASN A 102 -16.12 24.61 13.00
N ALA A 103 -16.88 24.40 14.07
CA ALA A 103 -18.05 25.18 14.52
C ALA A 103 -19.30 25.11 13.60
N ASP A 104 -19.52 23.99 12.92
CA ASP A 104 -20.71 23.74 12.07
C ASP A 104 -21.91 23.14 12.83
N GLY A 105 -21.70 22.68 14.08
CA GLY A 105 -22.73 22.15 14.97
C GLY A 105 -22.89 20.63 14.95
N PHE A 106 -21.98 19.92 14.29
CA PHE A 106 -21.89 18.46 14.28
C PHE A 106 -20.57 18.00 14.93
N LEU A 107 -20.42 16.70 15.16
CA LEU A 107 -19.11 16.07 15.30
C LEU A 107 -18.92 15.13 14.12
N ASP A 108 -17.90 15.40 13.30
CA ASP A 108 -17.52 14.54 12.19
C ASP A 108 -16.58 13.40 12.62
N GLU A 109 -16.12 12.64 11.64
CA GLU A 109 -15.31 11.45 11.85
C GLU A 109 -13.93 11.78 12.40
N GLN A 110 -13.32 12.85 11.90
CA GLN A 110 -12.00 13.32 12.29
C GLN A 110 -12.05 13.94 13.69
N GLU A 111 -13.13 14.63 14.03
CA GLU A 111 -13.39 15.18 15.36
C GLU A 111 -13.62 14.08 16.40
N LEU A 112 -14.33 12.98 16.05
CA LEU A 112 -14.44 11.80 16.93
C LEU A 112 -13.12 11.04 17.07
N GLU A 113 -12.42 10.79 15.96
CA GLU A 113 -11.13 10.10 15.93
C GLU A 113 -10.10 10.77 16.86
N ALA A 114 -10.09 12.12 16.91
CA ALA A 114 -9.24 12.88 17.80
C ALA A 114 -9.48 12.55 19.29
N LEU A 115 -10.73 12.29 19.71
CA LEU A 115 -11.08 11.95 21.09
C LEU A 115 -10.45 10.62 21.55
N PHE A 116 -10.20 9.70 20.63
CA PHE A 116 -9.65 8.37 20.97
C PHE A 116 -8.13 8.38 21.14
N THR A 117 -7.44 9.47 20.74
CA THR A 117 -5.97 9.58 20.84
C THR A 117 -5.46 9.23 22.24
N LYS A 118 -6.11 9.75 23.29
CA LYS A 118 -5.73 9.50 24.70
C LYS A 118 -5.89 8.04 25.14
N GLU A 119 -6.94 7.38 24.65
CA GLU A 119 -7.18 5.96 24.92
C GLU A 119 -6.17 5.06 24.20
N LEU A 120 -5.85 5.39 22.94
CA LEU A 120 -4.91 4.63 22.12
C LEU A 120 -3.46 4.79 22.61
N GLU A 121 -3.07 5.98 23.09
CA GLU A 121 -1.76 6.25 23.71
C GLU A 121 -1.48 5.40 24.97
N LYS A 122 -2.50 4.76 25.56
CA LYS A 122 -2.32 3.79 26.67
C LYS A 122 -1.77 2.44 26.19
N VAL A 123 -2.14 2.05 24.96
CA VAL A 123 -1.92 0.71 24.39
C VAL A 123 -0.76 0.71 23.40
N TYR A 124 -0.55 1.82 22.68
CA TYR A 124 0.39 1.90 21.56
C TYR A 124 1.36 3.07 21.71
N ASP A 125 2.67 2.82 21.88
CA ASP A 125 3.74 3.81 21.69
C ASP A 125 4.66 3.41 20.52
N SER A 126 4.72 4.27 19.51
CA SER A 126 5.66 4.23 18.36
C SER A 126 7.15 3.97 18.68
N LYS A 127 7.58 4.05 19.94
CA LYS A 127 8.94 3.78 20.42
C LYS A 127 9.17 2.33 20.87
N ASN A 128 8.09 1.58 21.12
CA ASN A 128 8.12 0.18 21.53
C ASN A 128 8.25 -0.71 20.28
N GLU A 129 8.86 -1.91 20.40
CA GLU A 129 8.93 -2.87 19.28
C GLU A 129 7.77 -3.89 19.28
N GLU A 130 6.98 -3.89 20.36
CA GLU A 130 5.75 -4.66 20.53
C GLU A 130 4.50 -3.98 19.94
N ASP A 131 4.51 -2.65 19.81
CA ASP A 131 3.31 -1.87 19.49
C ASP A 131 3.24 -1.54 17.98
N ASP A 132 2.22 -2.05 17.31
CA ASP A 132 2.02 -1.81 15.88
C ASP A 132 1.14 -0.57 15.63
N MET A 133 1.69 0.42 14.93
CA MET A 133 0.95 1.65 14.60
C MET A 133 -0.13 1.43 13.54
N VAL A 134 -0.09 0.32 12.80
CA VAL A 134 -1.17 -0.09 11.88
C VAL A 134 -2.36 -0.65 12.68
N GLU A 135 -2.09 -1.44 13.72
CA GLU A 135 -3.12 -1.90 14.67
C GLU A 135 -3.74 -0.71 15.43
N MET A 136 -2.93 0.28 15.85
CA MET A 136 -3.43 1.51 16.47
C MET A 136 -4.43 2.28 15.59
N GLU A 137 -4.18 2.36 14.28
CA GLU A 137 -5.08 3.06 13.35
C GLU A 137 -6.38 2.26 13.13
N GLU A 138 -6.29 0.95 12.92
CA GLU A 138 -7.47 0.08 12.83
C GLU A 138 -8.31 0.15 14.11
N GLU A 139 -7.68 0.13 15.30
CA GLU A 139 -8.35 0.30 16.58
C GLU A 139 -9.09 1.64 16.65
N ARG A 140 -8.49 2.74 16.15
CA ARG A 140 -9.17 4.04 16.05
C ARG A 140 -10.42 3.97 15.18
N LEU A 141 -10.35 3.29 14.04
CA LEU A 141 -11.51 3.09 13.14
C LEU A 141 -12.59 2.24 13.83
N ARG A 142 -12.24 1.16 14.53
CA ARG A 142 -13.18 0.36 15.34
C ARG A 142 -13.88 1.21 16.40
N MET A 143 -13.14 2.05 17.12
CA MET A 143 -13.71 2.96 18.13
C MET A 143 -14.67 3.98 17.49
N ARG A 144 -14.30 4.58 16.36
CA ARG A 144 -15.15 5.52 15.61
C ARG A 144 -16.41 4.85 15.08
N GLU A 145 -16.29 3.72 14.39
CA GLU A 145 -17.43 2.96 13.88
C GLU A 145 -18.37 2.55 15.00
N HIS A 146 -17.84 2.13 16.15
CA HIS A 146 -18.65 1.80 17.31
C HIS A 146 -19.48 3.01 17.79
N VAL A 147 -18.84 4.16 18.00
CA VAL A 147 -19.52 5.41 18.42
C VAL A 147 -20.55 5.88 17.39
N MET A 148 -20.21 5.87 16.10
CA MET A 148 -21.16 6.17 15.02
C MET A 148 -22.31 5.16 14.95
N ASN A 149 -22.07 3.89 15.24
CA ASN A 149 -23.13 2.87 15.27
C ASN A 149 -24.12 3.11 16.42
N GLU A 150 -23.65 3.54 17.59
CA GLU A 150 -24.50 3.77 18.77
C GLU A 150 -25.21 5.14 18.84
N ILE A 151 -24.58 6.21 18.34
CA ILE A 151 -25.02 7.59 18.59
C ILE A 151 -25.77 8.18 17.39
N ASP A 152 -25.17 8.16 16.19
CA ASP A 152 -25.83 8.60 14.94
C ASP A 152 -27.02 7.67 14.65
N ILE A 153 -28.24 8.21 14.68
CA ILE A 153 -29.47 7.44 14.40
C ILE A 153 -29.70 7.34 12.90
N ASN A 154 -29.38 8.46 12.23
CA ASN A 154 -29.93 8.81 10.94
C ASN A 154 -29.06 8.26 9.80
N LYS A 155 -27.81 7.90 10.14
CA LYS A 155 -26.74 7.34 9.31
C LYS A 155 -26.29 8.31 8.21
N ASP A 156 -26.11 9.57 8.59
CA ASP A 156 -25.44 10.59 7.78
C ASP A 156 -23.94 10.78 8.11
N ARG A 157 -23.40 10.03 9.07
CA ARG A 157 -22.00 10.08 9.55
C ARG A 157 -21.64 11.43 10.18
N LEU A 158 -22.62 12.13 10.74
CA LEU A 158 -22.43 13.37 11.50
C LEU A 158 -23.23 13.29 12.81
N ILE A 159 -22.57 13.40 13.96
CA ILE A 159 -23.28 13.36 15.24
C ILE A 159 -23.81 14.75 15.57
N THR A 160 -25.13 14.90 15.59
CA THR A 160 -25.75 16.15 16.07
C THR A 160 -25.64 16.29 17.59
N MET A 161 -25.69 17.53 18.08
CA MET A 161 -25.85 17.84 19.51
C MET A 161 -27.06 17.11 20.15
N GLU A 162 -28.15 16.89 19.40
CA GLU A 162 -29.33 16.18 19.93
C GLU A 162 -29.05 14.68 20.12
N GLU A 163 -28.39 14.05 19.14
CA GLU A 163 -27.98 12.64 19.20
C GLU A 163 -26.97 12.38 20.31
N PHE A 164 -25.96 13.24 20.41
CA PHE A 164 -24.96 13.21 21.47
C PHE A 164 -25.59 13.40 22.85
N MET A 165 -26.40 14.44 23.07
CA MET A 165 -27.03 14.64 24.38
C MET A 165 -27.90 13.43 24.77
N ARG A 166 -28.63 12.83 23.83
CA ARG A 166 -29.44 11.64 24.11
C ARG A 166 -28.59 10.38 24.32
N SER A 167 -27.38 10.26 23.76
CA SER A 167 -26.50 9.14 24.12
C SER A 167 -26.05 9.23 25.59
N THR A 168 -25.83 10.45 26.11
CA THR A 168 -25.45 10.64 27.52
C THR A 168 -26.55 10.29 28.53
N GLU A 169 -27.81 10.20 28.08
CA GLU A 169 -28.95 9.75 28.89
C GLU A 169 -29.08 8.21 28.94
N LYS A 170 -28.36 7.48 28.08
CA LYS A 170 -28.34 6.02 28.06
C LYS A 170 -27.62 5.45 29.29
N LYS A 171 -27.91 4.19 29.65
CA LYS A 171 -27.24 3.51 30.77
C LYS A 171 -25.78 3.23 30.44
N GLU A 172 -25.55 2.80 29.22
CA GLU A 172 -24.30 2.42 28.58
C GLU A 172 -23.25 3.55 28.69
N PHE A 173 -23.68 4.82 28.67
CA PHE A 173 -22.80 5.98 28.89
C PHE A 173 -22.15 6.01 30.28
N SER A 174 -22.91 5.64 31.33
CA SER A 174 -22.44 5.71 32.73
C SER A 174 -22.02 4.36 33.33
N GLU A 175 -22.46 3.26 32.72
CA GLU A 175 -22.08 1.89 33.08
C GLU A 175 -21.73 1.11 31.78
N PRO A 176 -20.61 1.48 31.11
CA PRO A 176 -20.19 0.82 29.87
C PRO A 176 -19.67 -0.59 30.11
N GLU A 177 -19.74 -1.43 29.07
CA GLU A 177 -18.97 -2.67 29.03
C GLU A 177 -17.48 -2.38 28.79
N SER A 178 -16.59 -3.31 29.13
CA SER A 178 -15.16 -3.07 28.90
C SER A 178 -14.83 -3.19 27.42
N TRP A 179 -13.98 -2.31 26.89
CA TRP A 179 -13.54 -2.40 25.51
C TRP A 179 -12.58 -3.57 25.31
N GLU A 180 -12.79 -4.34 24.24
CA GLU A 180 -11.89 -5.42 23.81
C GLU A 180 -11.05 -4.94 22.63
N THR A 181 -9.76 -4.74 22.91
CA THR A 181 -8.71 -4.34 21.95
C THR A 181 -8.42 -5.45 20.93
N LEU A 182 -7.77 -5.10 19.83
CA LEU A 182 -7.43 -6.02 18.72
C LEU A 182 -6.64 -7.27 19.15
N ASP A 183 -5.81 -7.19 20.19
CA ASP A 183 -5.09 -8.34 20.77
C ASP A 183 -6.04 -9.44 21.32
N GLN A 184 -7.21 -9.03 21.80
CA GLN A 184 -8.28 -9.89 22.32
C GLN A 184 -9.27 -10.32 21.23
N GLN A 185 -9.39 -9.55 20.13
CA GLN A 185 -10.27 -9.84 18.99
C GLN A 185 -9.49 -9.98 17.67
N PRO A 186 -8.97 -11.19 17.35
CA PRO A 186 -8.19 -11.43 16.14
C PRO A 186 -8.92 -11.04 14.85
N ALA A 187 -8.25 -10.29 13.98
CA ALA A 187 -8.77 -9.83 12.69
C ALA A 187 -9.10 -10.96 11.69
N PHE A 188 -8.50 -12.14 11.88
CA PHE A 188 -8.65 -13.29 10.99
C PHE A 188 -8.71 -14.62 11.76
N THR A 189 -9.29 -15.63 11.11
CA THR A 189 -9.35 -17.01 11.60
C THR A 189 -8.28 -17.88 10.94
N GLU A 190 -7.93 -19.02 11.56
CA GLU A 190 -6.96 -19.96 10.97
C GLU A 190 -7.41 -20.48 9.58
N GLU A 191 -8.72 -20.52 9.28
CA GLU A 191 -9.20 -20.87 7.94
C GLU A 191 -8.97 -19.73 6.94
N ASP A 192 -9.19 -18.46 7.33
CA ASP A 192 -8.84 -17.30 6.49
C ASP A 192 -7.35 -17.30 6.13
N LEU A 193 -6.49 -17.53 7.13
CA LEU A 193 -5.04 -17.59 6.93
C LEU A 193 -4.68 -18.75 5.99
N LYS A 194 -5.28 -19.94 6.17
CA LYS A 194 -5.04 -21.08 5.28
C LYS A 194 -5.50 -20.84 3.84
N GLU A 195 -6.61 -20.13 3.64
CA GLU A 195 -7.03 -19.68 2.29
C GLU A 195 -6.06 -18.64 1.71
N PHE A 196 -5.55 -17.72 2.52
CA PHE A 196 -4.58 -16.70 2.14
C PHE A 196 -3.20 -17.29 1.78
N GLU A 197 -2.65 -18.18 2.59
CA GLU A 197 -1.40 -18.91 2.28
C GLU A 197 -1.53 -19.73 0.98
N SER A 198 -2.69 -20.34 0.75
CA SER A 198 -3.01 -21.05 -0.50
C SER A 198 -3.03 -20.11 -1.72
N HIS A 199 -3.51 -18.87 -1.55
CA HIS A 199 -3.49 -17.85 -2.59
C HIS A 199 -2.07 -17.35 -2.89
N ILE A 200 -1.27 -17.06 -1.84
CA ILE A 200 0.16 -16.70 -1.98
C ILE A 200 0.89 -17.78 -2.78
N PHE A 201 0.79 -19.05 -2.37
CA PHE A 201 1.47 -20.16 -3.03
C PHE A 201 1.10 -20.30 -4.53
N GLN A 202 -0.18 -20.10 -4.86
CA GLN A 202 -0.63 -20.07 -6.26
C GLN A 202 -0.03 -18.91 -7.04
N GLN A 203 -0.01 -17.71 -6.44
CA GLN A 203 0.57 -16.51 -7.06
C GLN A 203 2.09 -16.64 -7.26
N GLU A 204 2.81 -17.22 -6.30
CA GLU A 204 4.25 -17.49 -6.42
C GLU A 204 4.57 -18.49 -7.54
N ASP A 205 3.81 -19.58 -7.68
CA ASP A 205 3.97 -20.57 -8.75
C ASP A 205 3.66 -19.94 -10.14
N GLU A 206 2.65 -19.08 -10.23
CA GLU A 206 2.37 -18.30 -11.45
C GLU A 206 3.50 -17.32 -11.79
N LEU A 207 3.99 -16.55 -10.81
CA LEU A 207 5.12 -15.63 -10.99
C LEU A 207 6.41 -16.39 -11.36
N HIS A 208 6.65 -17.56 -10.79
CA HIS A 208 7.79 -18.42 -11.12
C HIS A 208 7.75 -18.90 -12.58
N LYS A 209 6.58 -19.34 -13.05
CA LYS A 209 6.37 -19.71 -14.47
C LYS A 209 6.60 -18.51 -15.40
N GLN A 210 6.04 -17.35 -15.07
CA GLN A 210 6.24 -16.13 -15.86
C GLN A 210 7.72 -15.70 -15.89
N ALA A 211 8.43 -15.79 -14.77
CA ALA A 211 9.86 -15.51 -14.70
C ALA A 211 10.69 -16.45 -15.58
N LEU A 212 10.37 -17.75 -15.59
CA LEU A 212 11.01 -18.75 -16.46
C LEU A 212 10.74 -18.47 -17.95
N GLU A 213 9.52 -18.11 -18.32
CA GLU A 213 9.16 -17.72 -19.70
C GLU A 213 9.89 -16.44 -20.13
N LEU A 214 9.96 -15.42 -19.27
CA LEU A 214 10.70 -14.19 -19.52
C LEU A 214 12.20 -14.45 -19.67
N GLN A 215 12.78 -15.33 -18.85
CA GLN A 215 14.18 -15.74 -18.96
C GLN A 215 14.45 -16.42 -20.30
N LYS A 216 13.58 -17.36 -20.73
CA LYS A 216 13.69 -18.03 -22.03
C LYS A 216 13.60 -17.03 -23.19
N LYS A 217 12.61 -16.13 -23.16
CA LYS A 217 12.43 -15.08 -24.18
C LYS A 217 13.62 -14.12 -24.26
N LYS A 218 14.24 -13.80 -23.11
CA LYS A 218 15.48 -13.00 -23.04
C LYS A 218 16.66 -13.72 -23.69
N GLU A 219 16.77 -15.04 -23.54
CA GLU A 219 17.80 -15.84 -24.20
C GLU A 219 17.57 -15.92 -25.72
N GLU A 220 16.33 -16.17 -26.17
CA GLU A 220 15.96 -16.18 -27.59
C GLU A 220 16.28 -14.84 -28.28
N LEU A 221 15.93 -13.72 -27.65
CA LEU A 221 16.27 -12.38 -28.15
C LEU A 221 17.77 -12.13 -28.22
N ARG A 222 18.55 -12.64 -27.24
CA ARG A 222 20.01 -12.54 -27.26
C ARG A 222 20.61 -13.34 -28.42
N GLN A 223 20.15 -14.56 -28.64
CA GLN A 223 20.58 -15.39 -29.78
C GLN A 223 20.25 -14.71 -31.13
N GLN A 224 19.07 -14.07 -31.24
CA GLN A 224 18.70 -13.29 -32.42
C GLN A 224 19.59 -12.05 -32.62
N GLN A 225 19.95 -11.36 -31.55
CA GLN A 225 20.88 -10.22 -31.59
C GLN A 225 22.28 -10.64 -32.07
N ASP A 226 22.83 -11.72 -31.51
CA ASP A 226 24.14 -12.27 -31.89
C ASP A 226 24.16 -12.74 -33.36
N PHE A 227 23.06 -13.32 -33.85
CA PHE A 227 22.88 -13.68 -35.26
C PHE A 227 22.88 -12.46 -36.18
N LEU A 228 22.08 -11.42 -35.86
CA LEU A 228 22.02 -10.19 -36.65
C LEU A 228 23.37 -9.44 -36.67
N GLN A 229 24.07 -9.42 -35.54
CA GLN A 229 25.42 -8.85 -35.46
C GLN A 229 26.42 -9.61 -36.34
N THR A 230 26.34 -10.94 -36.35
CA THR A 230 27.17 -11.79 -37.23
C THR A 230 26.86 -11.54 -38.71
N GLN A 231 25.58 -11.45 -39.09
CA GLN A 231 25.16 -11.15 -40.46
C GLN A 231 25.66 -9.77 -40.92
N LYS A 232 25.56 -8.75 -40.04
CA LYS A 232 26.09 -7.40 -40.31
C LYS A 232 27.60 -7.42 -40.58
N GLN A 233 28.38 -8.12 -39.75
CA GLN A 233 29.83 -8.24 -39.95
C GLN A 233 30.19 -8.94 -41.26
N GLN A 234 29.45 -10.00 -41.63
CA GLN A 234 29.64 -10.69 -42.93
C GLN A 234 29.37 -9.75 -44.11
N LEU A 235 28.31 -8.94 -44.05
CA LEU A 235 27.98 -7.96 -45.08
C LEU A 235 29.05 -6.87 -45.21
N GLU A 236 29.53 -6.32 -44.08
CA GLU A 236 30.63 -5.34 -44.07
C GLU A 236 31.94 -5.91 -44.67
N MET A 237 32.27 -7.17 -44.38
CA MET A 237 33.41 -7.85 -45.00
C MET A 237 33.24 -8.04 -46.50
N ALA A 238 32.04 -8.44 -46.97
CA ALA A 238 31.75 -8.58 -48.39
C ALA A 238 31.86 -7.24 -49.14
N ILE A 239 31.36 -6.15 -48.56
CA ILE A 239 31.47 -4.79 -49.13
C ILE A 239 32.94 -4.39 -49.29
N LYS A 240 33.78 -4.57 -48.25
CA LYS A 240 35.22 -4.28 -48.31
C LYS A 240 35.95 -5.09 -49.39
N GLN A 241 35.59 -6.37 -49.59
CA GLN A 241 36.19 -7.19 -50.65
C GLN A 241 35.80 -6.71 -52.06
N ILE A 242 34.56 -6.26 -52.26
CA ILE A 242 34.09 -5.68 -53.53
C ILE A 242 34.82 -4.38 -53.83
N GLU A 243 35.01 -3.53 -52.83
CA GLU A 243 35.76 -2.27 -52.94
C GLU A 243 37.24 -2.51 -53.30
N GLN A 244 37.91 -3.45 -52.61
CA GLN A 244 39.29 -3.83 -52.95
C GLN A 244 39.43 -4.41 -54.36
N LYS A 245 38.46 -5.21 -54.84
CA LYS A 245 38.45 -5.71 -56.23
C LYS A 245 38.30 -4.59 -57.25
N LYS A 246 37.46 -3.58 -56.99
CA LYS A 246 37.35 -2.38 -57.85
C LYS A 246 38.68 -1.62 -57.93
N LEU A 247 39.37 -1.45 -56.79
CA LEU A 247 40.69 -0.80 -56.74
C LEU A 247 41.79 -1.57 -57.50
N GLN A 248 41.75 -2.90 -57.51
CA GLN A 248 42.73 -3.73 -58.24
C GLN A 248 42.49 -3.84 -59.76
N GLN A 249 41.27 -3.57 -60.26
CA GLN A 249 40.95 -3.69 -61.69
C GLN A 249 41.18 -2.42 -62.53
N GLY A 250 41.62 -1.31 -61.92
CA GLY A 250 42.26 -0.16 -62.58
C GLY A 250 41.80 0.22 -63.99
N HIS A 251 40.57 0.71 -64.15
CA HIS A 251 40.10 1.38 -65.37
C HIS A 251 39.49 2.76 -65.03
N PRO A 252 39.75 3.81 -65.84
CA PRO A 252 39.24 5.17 -65.60
C PRO A 252 37.74 5.30 -65.95
N PRO A 253 37.06 6.37 -65.50
CA PRO A 253 35.61 6.49 -65.65
C PRO A 253 35.20 6.80 -67.10
N SER A 254 34.20 6.08 -67.60
CA SER A 254 33.36 6.51 -68.73
C SER A 254 31.96 6.82 -68.23
N SER A 255 31.35 7.84 -68.84
CA SER A 255 30.21 8.58 -68.30
C SER A 255 28.85 8.06 -68.84
N PRO A 256 27.74 8.83 -68.78
CA PRO A 256 26.44 8.37 -68.26
C PRO A 256 25.64 7.49 -69.23
N ASP A 257 24.40 7.18 -68.81
CA ASP A 257 23.36 6.41 -69.50
C ASP A 257 23.52 4.88 -69.46
N GLY A 258 22.86 4.31 -68.44
CA GLY A 258 22.70 2.87 -68.24
C GLY A 258 21.68 2.61 -67.13
N GLU A 259 20.38 2.73 -67.46
CA GLU A 259 19.29 2.38 -66.53
C GLU A 259 19.42 0.92 -66.08
N LEU A 260 19.95 0.69 -64.87
CA LEU A 260 19.84 -0.60 -64.20
C LEU A 260 18.43 -0.75 -63.63
N LYS A 261 17.54 -1.18 -64.53
CA LYS A 261 16.13 -1.48 -64.29
C LYS A 261 16.00 -2.69 -63.36
N PHE A 262 16.02 -2.44 -62.05
CA PHE A 262 15.67 -3.43 -61.04
C PHE A 262 14.20 -3.83 -61.20
N GLN A 263 13.96 -5.00 -61.79
CA GLN A 263 12.68 -5.69 -61.66
C GLN A 263 12.70 -6.45 -60.32
N PRO A 264 11.77 -6.18 -59.39
CA PRO A 264 11.54 -7.10 -58.29
C PRO A 264 10.92 -8.38 -58.86
N ALA A 265 11.54 -9.53 -58.58
CA ALA A 265 10.94 -10.82 -58.88
C ALA A 265 9.76 -11.06 -57.93
N VAL A 266 8.55 -10.72 -58.39
CA VAL A 266 7.31 -11.01 -57.66
C VAL A 266 6.97 -12.48 -57.89
N SER A 267 7.25 -13.35 -56.90
CA SER A 267 6.59 -14.66 -56.84
C SER A 267 5.26 -14.48 -56.11
N GLN A 268 4.17 -14.72 -56.84
CA GLN A 268 2.82 -14.66 -56.28
C GLN A 268 2.61 -15.71 -55.19
N LEU A 269 1.99 -15.29 -54.09
CA LEU A 269 0.98 -16.07 -53.41
C LEU A 269 -0.29 -15.20 -53.40
N ASP A 270 -1.34 -15.65 -54.07
CA ASP A 270 -2.67 -15.01 -54.03
C ASP A 270 -3.19 -15.10 -52.57
N GLY A 271 -3.56 -13.99 -51.91
CA GLY A 271 -4.89 -13.39 -51.95
C GLY A 271 -5.67 -13.72 -50.65
N ASN A 272 -6.52 -12.89 -50.04
CA ASN A 272 -6.97 -11.53 -50.37
C ASN A 272 -7.70 -10.91 -49.14
N VAL A 273 -7.27 -9.72 -48.66
CA VAL A 273 -8.06 -8.64 -47.98
C VAL A 273 -8.84 -9.02 -46.68
N GLN A 274 -8.75 -8.33 -45.54
CA GLN A 274 -8.70 -6.89 -45.20
C GLN A 274 -7.87 -6.69 -43.87
N ASN A 275 -7.68 -5.55 -43.18
CA ASN A 275 -8.16 -4.16 -43.25
C ASN A 275 -7.10 -3.16 -42.65
N HIS A 276 -7.45 -1.89 -42.49
CA HIS A 276 -6.74 -0.81 -41.78
C HIS A 276 -7.55 -0.30 -40.55
N PRO A 277 -7.07 0.61 -39.64
CA PRO A 277 -5.90 1.55 -39.66
C PRO A 277 -4.83 1.28 -38.58
N VAL A 278 -3.54 1.66 -38.68
CA VAL A 278 -2.84 2.96 -38.89
C VAL A 278 -2.78 3.88 -37.66
N GLY A 279 -1.55 4.08 -37.16
CA GLY A 279 -1.12 5.13 -36.21
C GLY A 279 -0.27 4.57 -35.06
N GLY A 280 0.99 4.97 -34.83
CA GLY A 280 1.89 5.82 -35.62
C GLY A 280 3.22 6.02 -34.88
N ASN A 281 4.26 5.27 -35.24
CA ASN A 281 5.56 5.34 -34.53
C ASN A 281 6.40 6.55 -34.99
N GLN A 282 6.54 7.54 -34.11
CA GLN A 282 7.76 8.36 -34.06
C GLN A 282 8.78 7.69 -33.12
N PRO A 283 10.09 7.75 -33.42
CA PRO A 283 11.11 7.28 -32.50
C PRO A 283 11.27 8.28 -31.33
N LEU A 284 11.05 7.82 -30.10
CA LEU A 284 11.36 8.59 -28.91
C LEU A 284 12.89 8.70 -28.71
N THR A 285 13.32 9.87 -28.27
CA THR A 285 14.72 10.22 -28.00
C THR A 285 15.19 9.63 -26.66
N PRO A 286 16.50 9.36 -26.46
CA PRO A 286 17.03 8.98 -25.16
C PRO A 286 16.88 10.13 -24.17
N GLY A 287 16.14 9.93 -23.08
CA GLY A 287 16.00 10.91 -22.01
C GLY A 287 17.26 11.00 -21.15
N ASN A 288 17.81 12.20 -21.01
CA ASN A 288 18.79 12.51 -19.97
C ASN A 288 18.10 12.43 -18.60
N ILE A 289 18.70 11.71 -17.65
CA ILE A 289 18.39 11.85 -16.22
C ILE A 289 19.33 12.90 -15.64
N PRO A 290 18.85 14.03 -15.09
CA PRO A 290 19.69 14.95 -14.33
C PRO A 290 19.95 14.35 -12.94
N VAL A 291 21.19 13.97 -12.65
CA VAL A 291 21.62 13.67 -11.28
C VAL A 291 21.72 15.00 -10.53
N GLN A 292 20.83 15.25 -9.56
CA GLN A 292 21.01 16.36 -8.62
C GLN A 292 22.01 15.95 -7.53
N GLU A 293 23.20 16.50 -7.63
CA GLU A 293 24.23 16.39 -6.60
C GLU A 293 23.95 17.42 -5.48
N THR A 294 23.31 16.98 -4.39
CA THR A 294 23.19 17.76 -3.15
C THR A 294 23.99 17.09 -2.03
N ALA A 295 25.31 17.29 -2.06
CA ALA A 295 26.19 16.86 -0.98
C ALA A 295 26.12 17.85 0.20
N VAL A 296 25.29 17.53 1.21
CA VAL A 296 25.37 18.16 2.54
C VAL A 296 26.17 17.25 3.47
N ARG A 297 27.34 17.72 3.90
CA ARG A 297 28.14 17.08 4.95
C ARG A 297 27.74 17.64 6.32
N PRO A 298 27.57 16.79 7.36
CA PRO A 298 27.87 17.17 8.73
C PRO A 298 29.34 16.84 9.07
N ASP A 299 29.95 17.67 9.91
CA ASP A 299 31.36 17.56 10.31
C ASP A 299 31.63 16.36 11.25
N PRO A 300 32.87 15.81 11.27
CA PRO A 300 33.25 14.75 12.19
C PRO A 300 33.50 15.30 13.61
N VAL A 301 32.79 14.73 14.58
CA VAL A 301 33.05 14.98 16.01
C VAL A 301 34.46 14.51 16.37
N GLN A 302 35.28 15.40 16.93
CA GLN A 302 36.60 15.06 17.45
C GLN A 302 36.48 14.25 18.75
N SER A 303 37.16 13.11 18.80
CA SER A 303 37.47 12.40 20.04
C SER A 303 38.82 12.83 20.61
N HIS A 304 39.00 12.59 21.92
CA HIS A 304 40.22 12.64 22.75
C HIS A 304 40.51 13.93 23.54
N PRO A 305 41.18 13.82 24.72
CA PRO A 305 41.59 12.59 25.42
C PRO A 305 40.63 12.16 26.55
#